data_AF-A0A6L3A477-F1
#
_entry.id   AF-A0A6L3A477-F1
#
_cell.length_a   1.000
_cell.length_b   1.000
_cell.length_c   1.000
_cell.angle_alpha   90.00
_cell.angle_beta   90.00
_cell.angle_gamma   90.00
#
_symmetry.space_group_name_H-M   'P 1'
#
loop_
_entity.id
_entity.type
_entity.pdbx_description
1 polymer ?
#
loop_
_entity_poly.entity_id
_entity_poly.type
_entity_poly.pdbx_seq_one_letter_code
_entity_poly.pdbx_strand_id
1 'polypeptide(L)'
;MGLVAVRWFDVHVSGVGTALDGFRIAHLSDLHFRRWNPVLEEARELLGTLEYDALAVTGDFAEWPHRWPRAVEMMKRFFEPAYARGMVYATLGNHDHERIADDRGDPIRFLRDESVVLEHGGGRVRLAGVDQLVKRGGDVPRALGPADDLPTVLLAHYPSTAHRLEPDRVGLQLSGHTHGGQWRFPGIGCLWGNDRIHPRQAWGLHRIRWTQVHVSAGIGTSLPVHARINCPPEVTVLTLRCRALAVRSEGAVIGTGR
;
A
#
# COMPACT_ATOMS: atom_id res chain seq x y z
N MET A 1 -6.74 17.18 17.48
CA MET A 1 -6.40 15.88 16.84
C MET A 1 -6.99 15.94 15.45
N GLY A 2 -6.18 15.69 14.40
CA GLY A 2 -6.65 15.74 13.01
C GLY A 2 -7.73 14.69 12.73
N LEU A 3 -8.52 14.89 11.67
CA LEU A 3 -9.50 13.92 11.18
C LEU A 3 -8.83 12.73 10.50
N VAL A 4 -7.57 12.89 10.05
CA VAL A 4 -6.78 11.87 9.39
C VAL A 4 -5.57 11.53 10.25
N ALA A 5 -5.41 10.26 10.58
CA ALA A 5 -4.23 9.77 11.29
C ALA A 5 -3.04 9.66 10.33
N VAL A 6 -1.86 10.11 10.76
CA VAL A 6 -0.60 9.82 10.07
C VAL A 6 0.08 8.66 10.79
N ARG A 7 0.45 7.62 10.05
CA ARG A 7 1.15 6.45 10.60
C ARG A 7 2.47 6.22 9.91
N TRP A 8 3.43 5.72 10.68
CA TRP A 8 4.80 5.47 10.23
C TRP A 8 5.16 4.03 10.52
N PHE A 9 5.72 3.34 9.54
CA PHE A 9 6.24 1.99 9.71
C PHE A 9 7.64 1.89 9.10
N ASP A 10 8.54 1.24 9.82
CA ASP A 10 9.78 0.71 9.24
C ASP A 10 9.51 -0.71 8.72
N VAL A 11 9.92 -0.99 7.49
CA VAL A 11 9.71 -2.28 6.83
C VAL A 11 11.02 -2.84 6.28
N HIS A 12 11.34 -4.08 6.63
CA HIS A 12 12.58 -4.72 6.21
C HIS A 12 12.35 -5.56 4.95
N VAL A 13 12.66 -5.00 3.78
CA VAL A 13 12.45 -5.66 2.49
C VAL A 13 13.75 -6.35 2.07
N SER A 14 13.67 -7.66 1.78
CA SER A 14 14.81 -8.42 1.26
C SER A 14 15.35 -7.80 -0.04
N GLY A 15 16.67 -7.74 -0.19
CA GLY A 15 17.31 -7.13 -1.36
C GLY A 15 17.42 -5.59 -1.30
N VAL A 16 16.87 -4.92 -0.28
CA VAL A 16 17.09 -3.48 -0.08
C VAL A 16 18.53 -3.24 0.36
N GLY A 17 19.33 -2.72 -0.58
CA GLY A 17 20.68 -2.22 -0.32
C GLY A 17 20.66 -0.88 0.43
N THR A 18 21.83 -0.46 0.89
CA THR A 18 22.02 0.79 1.66
C THR A 18 21.55 2.04 0.93
N ALA A 19 21.61 2.05 -0.40
CA ALA A 19 21.13 3.14 -1.25
C ALA A 19 19.62 3.43 -1.13
N LEU A 20 18.83 2.44 -0.69
CA LEU A 20 17.38 2.55 -0.48
C LEU A 20 17.00 2.53 1.00
N ASP A 21 17.96 2.50 1.92
CA ASP A 21 17.67 2.59 3.35
C ASP A 21 17.19 4.01 3.68
N GLY A 22 15.96 4.12 4.18
CA GLY A 22 15.30 5.39 4.38
C GLY A 22 14.36 5.80 3.24
N PHE A 23 14.27 5.04 2.14
CA PHE A 23 13.32 5.32 1.06
C PHE A 23 11.88 5.23 1.58
N ARG A 24 11.07 6.26 1.36
CA ARG A 24 9.74 6.42 1.94
C ARG A 24 8.65 6.29 0.89
N ILE A 25 7.70 5.40 1.14
CA ILE A 25 6.50 5.22 0.33
C ILE A 25 5.30 5.72 1.12
N ALA A 26 4.69 6.81 0.68
CA ALA A 26 3.36 7.20 1.15
C ALA A 26 2.32 6.24 0.54
N HIS A 27 1.39 5.76 1.37
CA HIS A 27 0.39 4.77 0.99
C HIS A 27 -1.00 5.21 1.44
N LEU A 28 -1.91 5.24 0.48
CA LEU A 28 -3.34 5.47 0.67
C LEU A 28 -4.14 4.33 0.04
N SER A 29 -5.37 4.16 0.49
CA SER A 29 -6.30 3.21 -0.10
C SER A 29 -7.74 3.61 0.18
N ASP A 30 -8.67 2.92 -0.47
CA ASP A 30 -10.11 2.99 -0.22
C ASP A 30 -10.61 4.44 -0.10
N LEU A 31 -10.31 5.26 -1.11
CA LEU A 31 -10.63 6.69 -1.12
C LEU A 31 -12.15 6.93 -1.15
N HIS A 32 -12.88 6.06 -1.85
CA HIS A 32 -14.34 6.10 -2.02
C HIS A 32 -14.82 7.54 -2.27
N PHE A 33 -14.37 8.13 -3.37
CA PHE A 33 -14.72 9.49 -3.77
C PHE A 33 -16.22 9.62 -4.04
N ARG A 34 -16.95 10.06 -3.02
CA ARG A 34 -18.40 10.31 -3.06
C ARG A 34 -18.71 11.79 -3.18
N ARG A 35 -18.15 12.58 -2.27
CA ARG A 35 -18.27 14.04 -2.19
C ARG A 35 -17.04 14.60 -1.49
N TRP A 36 -16.64 15.81 -1.89
CA TRP A 36 -15.59 16.51 -1.19
C TRP A 36 -16.00 16.76 0.27
N ASN A 37 -15.08 16.55 1.20
CA ASN A 37 -15.35 16.65 2.63
C ASN A 37 -14.04 16.96 3.40
N PRO A 38 -14.11 17.36 4.68
CA PRO A 38 -12.93 17.73 5.45
C PRO A 38 -11.85 16.65 5.57
N VAL A 39 -12.21 15.36 5.58
CA VAL A 39 -11.23 14.25 5.63
C VAL A 39 -10.41 14.21 4.34
N LEU A 40 -11.05 14.41 3.18
CA LEU A 40 -10.35 14.47 1.90
C LEU A 40 -9.46 15.71 1.78
N GLU A 41 -9.89 16.86 2.30
CA GLU A 41 -9.05 18.06 2.32
C GLU A 41 -7.83 17.87 3.22
N GLU A 42 -8.00 17.37 4.44
CA GLU A 42 -6.89 17.11 5.36
C GLU A 42 -5.91 16.05 4.80
N ALA A 43 -6.42 14.97 4.20
CA ALA A 43 -5.56 13.98 3.56
C ALA A 43 -4.79 14.56 2.36
N ARG A 44 -5.41 15.45 1.57
CA ARG A 44 -4.76 16.17 0.48
C ARG A 44 -3.66 17.11 1.00
N GLU A 45 -3.90 17.84 2.09
CA GLU A 45 -2.90 18.69 2.73
C GLU A 45 -1.71 17.88 3.26
N LEU A 46 -1.98 16.70 3.84
CA LEU A 46 -0.95 15.75 4.26
C LEU A 46 -0.08 15.29 3.08
N LEU A 47 -0.64 15.04 1.90
CA LEU A 47 0.15 14.72 0.70
C LEU A 47 1.11 15.85 0.30
N GLY A 48 0.71 17.12 0.49
CA GLY A 48 1.59 18.25 0.21
C GLY A 48 2.74 18.38 1.20
N THR A 49 2.54 17.97 2.45
CA THR A 49 3.43 18.29 3.59
C THR A 49 4.28 17.13 4.09
N LEU A 50 3.85 15.88 3.90
CA LEU A 50 4.61 14.71 4.34
C LEU A 50 5.85 14.50 3.47
N GLU A 51 6.91 14.01 4.11
CA GLU A 51 8.15 13.58 3.45
C GLU A 51 8.01 12.15 2.94
N TYR A 52 8.01 11.98 1.63
CA TYR A 52 8.02 10.70 0.94
C TYR A 52 8.65 10.80 -0.45
N ASP A 53 9.18 9.67 -0.93
CA ASP A 53 9.87 9.56 -2.22
C ASP A 53 8.98 8.96 -3.33
N ALA A 54 7.95 8.18 -2.94
CA ALA A 54 6.95 7.63 -3.85
C ALA A 54 5.56 7.64 -3.21
N LEU A 55 4.53 7.78 -4.06
CA LEU A 55 3.13 7.70 -3.65
C LEU A 55 2.46 6.45 -4.26
N ALA A 56 1.90 5.60 -3.40
CA ALA A 56 1.20 4.38 -3.75
C ALA A 56 -0.28 4.43 -3.33
N VAL A 57 -1.18 4.00 -4.21
CA VAL A 57 -2.63 3.97 -3.96
C VAL A 57 -3.21 2.61 -4.32
N THR A 58 -3.80 1.91 -3.37
CA THR A 58 -4.22 0.50 -3.56
C THR A 58 -5.71 0.34 -3.81
N GLY A 59 -6.28 1.13 -4.73
CA GLY A 59 -7.63 0.94 -5.26
C GLY A 59 -8.77 1.57 -4.47
N ASP A 60 -9.99 1.32 -4.97
CA ASP A 60 -11.26 1.82 -4.46
C ASP A 60 -11.33 3.36 -4.44
N PHE A 61 -11.12 3.94 -5.63
CA PHE A 61 -11.32 5.36 -5.91
C PHE A 61 -12.81 5.71 -5.96
N ALA A 62 -13.65 4.87 -6.56
CA ALA A 62 -15.08 5.08 -6.63
C ALA A 62 -15.84 4.28 -5.55
N GLU A 63 -16.99 4.78 -5.11
CA GLU A 63 -17.90 4.01 -4.24
C GLU A 63 -18.60 2.88 -5.01
N TRP A 64 -18.86 3.11 -6.30
CA TRP A 64 -19.52 2.17 -7.18
C TRP A 64 -18.99 2.35 -8.60
N PRO A 65 -18.94 1.29 -9.43
CA PRO A 65 -18.37 1.39 -10.77
C PRO A 65 -19.01 2.49 -11.63
N HIS A 66 -20.34 2.68 -11.57
CA HIS A 66 -21.04 3.72 -12.34
C HIS A 66 -20.71 5.16 -11.91
N ARG A 67 -20.01 5.37 -10.78
CA ARG A 67 -19.61 6.70 -10.28
C ARG A 67 -18.19 7.11 -10.71
N TRP A 68 -17.53 6.32 -11.55
CA TRP A 68 -16.19 6.60 -12.04
C TRP A 68 -15.96 8.02 -12.60
N PRO A 69 -16.90 8.69 -13.31
CA PRO A 69 -16.62 10.02 -13.86
C PRO A 69 -16.36 11.04 -12.74
N ARG A 70 -17.13 10.95 -11.66
CA ARG A 70 -16.97 11.80 -10.48
C ARG A 70 -15.72 11.45 -9.69
N ALA A 71 -15.40 10.16 -9.59
CA ALA A 71 -14.17 9.72 -8.94
C ALA A 71 -12.93 10.28 -9.66
N VAL A 72 -12.92 10.29 -11.00
CA VAL A 72 -11.84 10.89 -11.81
C VAL A 72 -11.69 12.39 -11.54
N GLU A 73 -12.79 13.14 -11.49
CA GLU A 73 -12.75 14.58 -11.18
C GLU A 73 -12.13 14.84 -9.79
N MET A 74 -12.60 14.11 -8.78
CA MET A 74 -12.10 14.23 -7.41
C MET A 74 -10.65 13.77 -7.27
N MET A 75 -10.28 12.69 -7.96
CA MET A 75 -8.92 12.14 -8.01
C MET A 75 -7.91 13.20 -8.47
N LYS A 76 -8.21 13.91 -9.57
CA LYS A 76 -7.34 14.96 -10.10
C LYS A 76 -7.07 16.07 -9.09
N ARG A 77 -8.11 16.53 -8.40
CA ARG A 77 -7.99 17.55 -7.35
C ARG A 77 -7.22 17.03 -6.13
N PHE A 78 -7.48 15.78 -5.74
CA PHE A 78 -6.93 15.19 -4.53
C PHE A 78 -5.42 14.98 -4.61
N PHE A 79 -4.92 14.50 -5.76
CA PHE A 79 -3.49 14.21 -5.92
C PHE A 79 -2.65 15.37 -6.43
N GLU A 80 -3.26 16.51 -6.78
CA GLU A 80 -2.56 17.68 -7.31
C GLU A 80 -1.32 18.10 -6.50
N PRO A 81 -1.34 18.15 -5.15
CA PRO A 81 -0.14 18.50 -4.37
C PRO A 81 1.02 17.50 -4.50
N ALA A 82 0.74 16.25 -4.89
CA ALA A 82 1.76 15.21 -5.05
C ALA A 82 2.43 15.25 -6.41
N TYR A 83 1.84 15.91 -7.41
CA TYR A 83 2.31 15.89 -8.80
C TYR A 83 3.69 16.51 -8.99
N ALA A 84 4.05 17.49 -8.16
CA ALA A 84 5.37 18.09 -8.16
C ALA A 84 6.48 17.12 -7.69
N ARG A 85 6.11 16.03 -7.01
CA ARG A 85 7.04 15.01 -6.49
C ARG A 85 7.25 13.83 -7.43
N GLY A 86 6.39 13.67 -8.45
CA GLY A 86 6.49 12.59 -9.42
C GLY A 86 5.16 11.88 -9.65
N MET A 87 5.23 10.61 -10.07
CA MET A 87 4.04 9.82 -10.39
C MET A 87 3.33 9.31 -9.14
N VAL A 88 2.01 9.28 -9.21
CA VAL A 88 1.15 8.50 -8.32
C VAL A 88 1.02 7.10 -8.90
N TYR A 89 1.47 6.09 -8.18
CA TYR A 89 1.37 4.70 -8.61
C TYR A 89 0.13 4.06 -7.99
N ALA A 90 -0.76 3.54 -8.83
CA ALA A 90 -2.07 3.07 -8.39
C ALA A 90 -2.40 1.67 -8.88
N THR A 91 -3.28 0.96 -8.17
CA THR A 91 -4.01 -0.22 -8.68
C THR A 91 -5.50 0.01 -8.59
N LEU A 92 -6.31 -0.78 -9.29
CA LEU A 92 -7.77 -0.73 -9.18
C LEU A 92 -8.28 -1.67 -8.08
N GLY A 93 -9.34 -1.23 -7.39
CA GLY A 93 -10.09 -2.01 -6.41
C GLY A 93 -11.41 -2.51 -6.97
N ASN A 94 -12.18 -3.21 -6.15
CA ASN A 94 -13.41 -3.87 -6.61
C ASN A 94 -14.61 -2.94 -6.74
N HIS A 95 -14.53 -1.71 -6.21
CA HIS A 95 -15.54 -0.68 -6.43
C HIS A 95 -15.26 0.19 -7.64
N ASP A 96 -14.07 0.05 -8.23
CA ASP A 96 -13.65 0.85 -9.37
C ASP A 96 -14.26 0.40 -10.69
N HIS A 97 -14.13 1.28 -11.67
CA HIS A 97 -14.39 0.99 -13.07
C HIS A 97 -13.07 1.11 -13.82
N GLU A 98 -12.83 0.27 -14.83
CA GLU A 98 -11.60 0.28 -15.62
C GLU A 98 -11.24 1.67 -16.20
N ARG A 99 -12.26 2.44 -16.60
CA ARG A 99 -12.13 3.82 -17.11
C ARG A 99 -11.55 4.85 -16.12
N ILE A 100 -11.44 4.51 -14.83
CA ILE A 100 -10.66 5.33 -13.89
C ILE A 100 -9.18 5.35 -14.29
N ALA A 101 -8.70 4.23 -14.86
CA ALA A 101 -7.34 4.06 -15.34
C ALA A 101 -7.11 4.50 -16.80
N ASP A 102 -8.10 5.12 -17.44
CA ASP A 102 -7.90 5.74 -18.76
C ASP A 102 -6.79 6.79 -18.65
N ASP A 103 -5.80 6.74 -19.54
CA ASP A 103 -4.77 7.79 -19.61
C ASP A 103 -5.43 9.13 -19.98
N ARG A 104 -5.20 10.11 -19.12
CA ARG A 104 -5.74 11.48 -19.25
C ARG A 104 -4.63 12.53 -19.18
N GLY A 105 -3.36 12.11 -19.24
CA GLY A 105 -2.19 12.98 -19.13
C GLY A 105 -1.90 13.52 -17.73
N ASP A 106 -2.69 13.12 -16.72
CA ASP A 106 -2.32 13.36 -15.32
C ASP A 106 -1.24 12.37 -14.86
N PRO A 107 -0.37 12.76 -13.90
CA PRO A 107 0.76 11.96 -13.44
C PRO A 107 0.32 10.81 -12.52
N ILE A 108 -0.66 10.03 -12.95
CA ILE A 108 -1.17 8.85 -12.26
C ILE A 108 -0.94 7.65 -13.17
N ARG A 109 -0.12 6.71 -12.70
CA ARG A 109 0.16 5.47 -13.39
C ARG A 109 -0.55 4.32 -12.70
N PHE A 110 -1.57 3.79 -13.35
CA PHE A 110 -2.24 2.56 -12.92
C PHE A 110 -1.42 1.35 -13.37
N LEU A 111 -0.88 0.60 -12.42
CA LEU A 111 -0.14 -0.63 -12.65
C LEU A 111 -1.12 -1.82 -12.69
N ARG A 112 -1.41 -2.32 -13.89
CA ARG A 112 -2.36 -3.42 -14.13
C ARG A 112 -1.64 -4.66 -14.63
N ASP A 113 -1.30 -5.55 -13.70
CA ASP A 113 -0.47 -6.74 -13.96
C ASP A 113 0.86 -6.40 -14.63
N GLU A 114 1.49 -5.34 -14.12
CA GLU A 114 2.77 -4.82 -14.60
C GLU A 114 3.61 -4.28 -13.45
N SER A 115 4.85 -3.89 -13.74
CA SER A 115 5.72 -3.23 -12.79
C SER A 115 6.56 -2.12 -13.42
N VAL A 116 7.06 -1.26 -12.54
CA VAL A 116 8.07 -0.26 -12.83
C VAL A 116 9.25 -0.45 -11.89
N VAL A 117 10.43 0.01 -12.33
CA VAL A 117 11.60 0.11 -11.46
C VAL A 117 11.77 1.57 -11.11
N LEU A 118 11.76 1.87 -9.82
CA LEU A 118 12.05 3.19 -9.27
C LEU A 118 13.54 3.24 -8.93
N GLU A 119 14.19 4.34 -9.31
CA GLU A 119 15.59 4.60 -8.98
C GLU A 119 15.68 5.72 -7.94
N HIS A 120 16.44 5.49 -6.87
CA HIS A 120 16.64 6.47 -5.82
C HIS A 120 18.01 6.26 -5.16
N GLY A 121 18.81 7.32 -5.06
CA GLY A 121 20.12 7.26 -4.40
C GLY A 121 21.10 6.24 -5.01
N GLY A 122 20.94 5.87 -6.29
CA GLY A 122 21.70 4.81 -6.96
C GLY A 122 21.19 3.38 -6.68
N GLY A 123 20.16 3.23 -5.84
CA GLY A 123 19.45 1.97 -5.63
C GLY A 123 18.22 1.84 -6.54
N ARG A 124 17.73 0.61 -6.70
CA ARG A 124 16.58 0.27 -7.55
C ARG A 124 15.59 -0.59 -6.79
N VAL A 125 14.30 -0.23 -6.85
CA VAL A 125 13.20 -0.99 -6.25
C VAL A 125 12.10 -1.21 -7.27
N ARG A 126 11.60 -2.44 -7.37
CA ARG A 126 10.45 -2.76 -8.20
C ARG A 126 9.17 -2.39 -7.46
N LEU A 127 8.32 -1.61 -8.13
CA LEU A 127 6.94 -1.41 -7.73
C LEU A 127 6.04 -2.14 -8.73
N ALA A 128 5.41 -3.21 -8.29
CA ALA A 128 4.50 -4.03 -9.09
C ALA A 128 3.05 -3.76 -8.69
N GLY A 129 2.11 -3.87 -9.63
CA GLY A 129 0.69 -3.75 -9.36
C GLY A 129 -0.11 -4.85 -10.03
N VAL A 130 -1.10 -5.38 -9.32
CA VAL A 130 -2.04 -6.39 -9.83
C VAL A 130 -3.40 -5.78 -10.10
N ASP A 131 -4.03 -6.18 -11.21
CA ASP A 131 -5.37 -5.72 -11.57
C ASP A 131 -6.44 -6.51 -10.81
N GLN A 132 -7.06 -5.89 -9.81
CA GLN A 132 -8.04 -6.56 -8.94
C GLN A 132 -9.44 -5.94 -9.02
N LEU A 133 -9.83 -5.41 -10.19
CA LEU A 133 -11.22 -5.02 -10.50
C LEU A 133 -12.23 -6.14 -10.15
N VAL A 134 -11.80 -7.39 -10.28
CA VAL A 134 -12.54 -8.56 -9.81
C VAL A 134 -11.77 -9.25 -8.67
N LYS A 135 -12.49 -9.80 -7.68
CA LYS A 135 -11.95 -10.37 -6.41
C LYS A 135 -10.87 -11.45 -6.53
N ARG A 136 -10.63 -11.97 -7.73
CA ARG A 136 -9.56 -12.93 -8.05
C ARG A 136 -8.75 -12.54 -9.29
N GLY A 137 -9.03 -11.37 -9.85
CA GLY A 137 -8.31 -10.79 -10.97
C GLY A 137 -6.90 -10.45 -10.53
N GLY A 138 -5.97 -10.56 -11.46
CA GLY A 138 -4.59 -10.21 -11.26
C GLY A 138 -3.65 -11.38 -11.54
N ASP A 139 -2.83 -11.20 -12.57
CA ASP A 139 -1.71 -12.06 -12.92
C ASP A 139 -0.46 -11.62 -12.15
N VAL A 140 -0.31 -12.17 -10.93
CA VAL A 140 0.85 -11.90 -10.07
C VAL A 140 2.18 -12.22 -10.77
N PRO A 141 2.38 -13.41 -11.38
CA PRO A 141 3.61 -13.68 -12.14
C PRO A 141 3.93 -12.61 -13.19
N ARG A 142 2.92 -12.18 -13.96
CA ARG A 142 3.10 -11.12 -14.96
C ARG A 142 3.46 -9.77 -14.32
N ALA A 143 2.79 -9.39 -13.24
CA ALA A 143 3.07 -8.15 -12.51
C ALA A 143 4.51 -8.08 -11.99
N LEU A 144 4.98 -9.19 -11.42
CA LEU A 144 6.33 -9.29 -10.86
C LEU A 144 7.41 -9.39 -11.93
N GLY A 145 7.07 -9.91 -13.11
CA GLY A 145 8.03 -10.15 -14.18
C GLY A 145 9.04 -11.26 -13.84
N PRO A 146 10.27 -11.20 -14.36
CA PRO A 146 11.29 -12.22 -14.12
C PRO A 146 11.66 -12.29 -12.64
N ALA A 147 12.09 -13.48 -12.19
CA ALA A 147 12.70 -13.63 -10.87
C ALA A 147 14.13 -13.08 -10.93
N ASP A 148 14.34 -11.90 -10.34
CA ASP A 148 15.63 -11.27 -10.16
C ASP A 148 15.79 -10.79 -8.71
N ASP A 149 16.95 -10.21 -8.40
CA ASP A 149 17.30 -9.80 -7.03
C ASP A 149 16.76 -8.42 -6.64
N LEU A 150 15.88 -7.81 -7.45
CA LEU A 150 15.36 -6.48 -7.12
C LEU A 150 14.42 -6.54 -5.91
N PRO A 151 14.63 -5.68 -4.89
CA PRO A 151 13.65 -5.53 -3.83
C PRO A 151 12.31 -5.14 -4.45
N THR A 152 11.26 -5.86 -4.08
CA THR A 152 9.96 -5.73 -4.74
C THR A 152 8.87 -5.37 -3.72
N VAL A 153 8.17 -4.28 -4.03
CA VAL A 153 6.95 -3.82 -3.37
C VAL A 153 5.76 -4.10 -4.29
N LEU A 154 4.77 -4.84 -3.79
CA LEU A 154 3.56 -5.18 -4.52
C LEU A 154 2.38 -4.30 -4.07
N LEU A 155 1.73 -3.64 -5.00
CA LEU A 155 0.43 -3.00 -4.83
C LEU A 155 -0.65 -4.02 -5.17
N ALA A 156 -1.48 -4.36 -4.20
CA ALA A 156 -2.61 -5.25 -4.38
C ALA A 156 -3.77 -4.77 -3.51
N HIS A 157 -4.93 -4.50 -4.09
CA HIS A 157 -6.09 -4.06 -3.31
C HIS A 157 -6.46 -5.06 -2.20
N TYR A 158 -6.48 -6.36 -2.52
CA TYR A 158 -6.79 -7.44 -1.58
C TYR A 158 -5.55 -7.91 -0.79
N PRO A 159 -5.56 -7.81 0.55
CA PRO A 159 -4.49 -8.35 1.39
C PRO A 159 -4.22 -9.84 1.17
N SER A 160 -5.26 -10.64 0.94
CA SER A 160 -5.16 -12.09 0.71
C SER A 160 -4.34 -12.50 -0.51
N THR A 161 -4.00 -11.56 -1.41
CA THR A 161 -3.03 -11.77 -2.50
C THR A 161 -1.73 -12.36 -1.97
N ALA A 162 -1.32 -11.99 -0.76
CA ALA A 162 -0.11 -12.49 -0.09
C ALA A 162 -0.09 -14.02 0.11
N HIS A 163 -1.26 -14.68 0.17
CA HIS A 163 -1.31 -16.14 0.29
C HIS A 163 -0.82 -16.87 -0.97
N ARG A 164 -0.86 -16.21 -2.12
CA ARG A 164 -0.48 -16.73 -3.44
C ARG A 164 0.97 -16.43 -3.81
N LEU A 165 1.68 -15.63 -3.01
CA LEU A 165 3.05 -15.23 -3.29
C LEU A 165 4.02 -16.37 -2.99
N GLU A 166 4.94 -16.59 -3.93
CA GLU A 166 6.08 -17.47 -3.73
C GLU A 166 7.08 -16.83 -2.74
N PRO A 167 7.88 -17.64 -2.03
CA PRO A 167 8.93 -17.15 -1.16
C PRO A 167 9.87 -16.17 -1.89
N ASP A 168 10.33 -15.15 -1.18
CA ASP A 168 11.36 -14.19 -1.61
C ASP A 168 11.03 -13.33 -2.86
N ARG A 169 9.89 -13.54 -3.53
CA ARG A 169 9.46 -12.74 -4.69
C ARG A 169 8.98 -11.33 -4.33
N VAL A 170 8.46 -11.15 -3.12
CA VAL A 170 7.86 -9.88 -2.65
C VAL A 170 8.18 -9.67 -1.18
N GLY A 171 8.94 -8.62 -0.88
CA GLY A 171 9.32 -8.30 0.49
C GLY A 171 8.29 -7.42 1.23
N LEU A 172 7.47 -6.67 0.48
CA LEU A 172 6.38 -5.85 1.00
C LEU A 172 5.18 -5.86 0.05
N GLN A 173 3.99 -6.07 0.59
CA GLN A 173 2.72 -5.82 -0.09
C GLN A 173 1.99 -4.67 0.60
N LEU A 174 1.45 -3.75 -0.19
CA LEU A 174 0.56 -2.68 0.24
C LEU A 174 -0.87 -3.02 -0.21
N SER A 175 -1.83 -2.91 0.70
CA SER A 175 -3.23 -3.25 0.46
C SER A 175 -4.22 -2.37 1.22
N GLY A 176 -5.48 -2.40 0.78
CA GLY A 176 -6.63 -1.75 1.42
C GLY A 176 -7.76 -2.75 1.62
N HIS A 177 -8.92 -2.47 1.01
CA HIS A 177 -10.12 -3.31 0.89
C HIS A 177 -10.89 -3.54 2.20
N THR A 178 -10.17 -3.65 3.31
CA THR A 178 -10.74 -4.00 4.62
C THR A 178 -11.22 -2.78 5.40
N HIS A 179 -10.83 -1.57 5.00
CA HIS A 179 -11.07 -0.32 5.73
C HIS A 179 -10.62 -0.36 7.20
N GLY A 180 -9.62 -1.18 7.53
CA GLY A 180 -9.21 -1.36 8.92
C GLY A 180 -10.22 -2.17 9.76
N GLY A 181 -11.23 -2.74 9.10
CA GLY A 181 -12.46 -3.29 9.69
C GLY A 181 -13.56 -2.26 9.93
N GLN A 182 -13.29 -0.96 9.69
CA GLN A 182 -14.14 0.22 9.91
C GLN A 182 -14.63 0.43 11.35
N TRP A 183 -15.08 -0.64 12.02
CA TRP A 183 -15.51 -0.68 13.42
C TRP A 183 -14.64 -1.67 14.21
N ARG A 184 -13.89 -1.14 15.17
CA ARG A 184 -13.01 -1.92 16.03
C ARG A 184 -13.42 -1.79 17.49
N PHE A 185 -13.67 -2.93 18.13
CA PHE A 185 -14.03 -3.00 19.55
C PHE A 185 -12.80 -3.32 20.40
N PRO A 186 -12.61 -2.65 21.56
CA PRO A 186 -11.53 -2.96 22.49
C PRO A 186 -11.49 -4.46 22.84
N GLY A 187 -10.30 -5.06 22.79
CA GLY A 187 -10.09 -6.50 23.10
C GLY A 187 -10.52 -7.49 22.02
N ILE A 188 -11.43 -7.12 21.11
CA ILE A 188 -11.99 -8.01 20.08
C ILE A 188 -11.41 -7.73 18.68
N GLY A 189 -11.15 -6.45 18.36
CA GLY A 189 -10.74 -6.03 17.02
C GLY A 189 -11.94 -5.82 16.11
N CYS A 190 -11.79 -6.09 14.81
CA CYS A 190 -12.91 -6.01 13.87
C CYS A 190 -13.70 -7.33 13.85
N LEU A 191 -15.02 -7.20 13.75
CA LEU A 191 -15.93 -8.36 13.69
C LEU A 191 -16.12 -8.89 12.25
N TRP A 192 -15.74 -8.08 11.25
CA TRP A 192 -15.99 -8.33 9.83
C TRP A 192 -14.67 -8.20 9.07
N GLY A 193 -14.45 -9.11 8.13
CA GLY A 193 -13.40 -9.03 7.14
C GLY A 193 -13.94 -9.60 5.83
N ASN A 194 -14.09 -8.77 4.80
CA ASN A 194 -14.56 -9.21 3.47
C ASN A 194 -13.45 -9.91 2.66
N ASP A 195 -12.38 -10.34 3.33
CA ASP A 195 -11.22 -10.95 2.72
C ASP A 195 -10.82 -12.23 3.47
N ARG A 196 -9.99 -13.07 2.83
CA ARG A 196 -9.56 -14.37 3.35
C ARG A 196 -8.33 -14.25 4.26
N ILE A 197 -8.32 -13.25 5.13
CA ILE A 197 -7.26 -12.99 6.12
C ILE A 197 -7.80 -13.08 7.54
N HIS A 198 -6.93 -13.24 8.52
CA HIS A 198 -7.36 -13.21 9.92
C HIS A 198 -7.86 -11.79 10.30
N PRO A 199 -8.93 -11.61 11.09
CA PRO A 199 -9.44 -10.27 11.43
C PRO A 199 -8.41 -9.32 12.05
N ARG A 200 -7.43 -9.85 12.80
CA ARG A 200 -6.30 -9.06 13.32
C ARG A 200 -5.39 -8.47 12.23
N GLN A 201 -5.41 -9.04 11.03
CA GLN A 201 -4.64 -8.61 9.86
C GLN A 201 -5.41 -7.59 9.00
N ALA A 202 -6.63 -7.22 9.37
CA ALA A 202 -7.40 -6.22 8.64
C ALA A 202 -6.86 -4.79 8.80
N TRP A 203 -5.80 -4.54 9.56
CA TRP A 203 -5.25 -3.19 9.72
C TRP A 203 -3.77 -3.22 10.16
N GLY A 204 -2.97 -2.32 9.59
CA GLY A 204 -1.58 -2.10 9.95
C GLY A 204 -0.63 -3.11 9.31
N LEU A 205 0.61 -3.12 9.81
CA LEU A 205 1.68 -3.97 9.30
C LEU A 205 1.72 -5.33 10.01
N HIS A 206 1.75 -6.40 9.22
CA HIS A 206 1.87 -7.77 9.71
C HIS A 206 2.57 -8.65 8.67
N ARG A 207 2.72 -9.95 8.96
CA ARG A 207 3.28 -10.93 8.02
C ARG A 207 2.21 -11.93 7.62
N ILE A 208 2.10 -12.20 6.32
CA ILE A 208 1.31 -13.29 5.75
C ILE A 208 2.27 -14.20 5.00
N ARG A 209 2.42 -15.45 5.48
CA ARG A 209 3.45 -16.38 5.01
C ARG A 209 4.85 -15.74 5.08
N TRP A 210 5.43 -15.42 3.93
CA TRP A 210 6.80 -14.92 3.76
C TRP A 210 6.85 -13.38 3.66
N THR A 211 5.72 -12.74 3.33
CA THR A 211 5.68 -11.33 2.91
C THR A 211 5.17 -10.43 4.03
N GLN A 212 5.79 -9.26 4.21
CA GLN A 212 5.21 -8.20 5.02
C GLN A 212 4.05 -7.58 4.28
N VAL A 213 2.92 -7.41 4.93
CA VAL A 213 1.70 -6.86 4.36
C VAL A 213 1.26 -5.69 5.22
N HIS A 214 1.14 -4.52 4.60
CA HIS A 214 0.52 -3.37 5.21
C HIS A 214 -0.90 -3.20 4.68
N VAL A 215 -1.87 -3.24 5.59
CA VAL A 215 -3.29 -3.05 5.27
C VAL A 215 -3.75 -1.70 5.80
N SER A 216 -4.07 -0.79 4.90
CA SER A 216 -4.56 0.55 5.23
C SER A 216 -5.97 0.50 5.81
N ALA A 217 -6.26 1.40 6.76
CA ALA A 217 -7.63 1.68 7.19
C ALA A 217 -8.45 2.43 6.15
N GLY A 218 -7.82 2.87 5.06
CA GLY A 218 -8.43 3.65 4.00
C GLY A 218 -8.73 5.10 4.41
N ILE A 219 -9.02 5.95 3.43
CA ILE A 219 -9.45 7.33 3.68
C ILE A 219 -10.98 7.41 3.77
N GLY A 220 -11.67 6.84 2.79
CA GLY A 220 -13.12 6.82 2.68
C GLY A 220 -13.78 5.73 3.52
N THR A 221 -15.10 5.70 3.49
CA THR A 221 -15.90 4.69 4.19
C THR A 221 -16.77 3.97 3.17
N SER A 222 -16.87 2.65 3.26
CA SER A 222 -17.77 1.86 2.42
C SER A 222 -19.06 1.49 3.16
N LEU A 223 -20.08 1.12 2.38
CA LEU A 223 -21.37 0.62 2.86
C LEU A 223 -21.23 -0.67 3.70
N PRO A 224 -22.19 -0.95 4.61
CA PRO A 224 -23.51 -0.33 4.75
C PRO A 224 -23.59 0.88 5.69
N VAL A 225 -22.53 1.17 6.48
CA VAL A 225 -22.54 2.31 7.40
C VAL A 225 -21.32 3.18 7.21
N HIS A 226 -21.53 4.43 6.80
CA HIS A 226 -20.47 5.43 6.62
C HIS A 226 -20.04 6.06 7.95
N ALA A 227 -19.60 5.23 8.90
CA ALA A 227 -19.10 5.65 10.20
C ALA A 227 -17.89 4.81 10.57
N ARG A 228 -16.94 5.41 11.29
CA ARG A 228 -15.73 4.74 11.80
C ARG A 228 -15.80 4.69 13.33
N ILE A 229 -15.41 3.56 13.92
CA ILE A 229 -15.32 3.38 15.38
C ILE A 229 -13.92 2.82 15.69
N ASN A 230 -13.11 3.59 16.43
CA ASN A 230 -11.71 3.24 16.77
C ASN A 230 -10.84 2.83 15.55
N CYS A 231 -11.11 3.43 14.39
CA CYS A 231 -10.46 3.12 13.13
C CYS A 231 -10.46 4.38 12.23
N PRO A 232 -9.71 5.43 12.63
CA PRO A 232 -9.71 6.70 11.90
C PRO A 232 -9.23 6.50 10.45
N PRO A 233 -9.63 7.40 9.51
CA PRO A 233 -8.98 7.50 8.22
C PRO A 233 -7.46 7.69 8.39
N GLU A 234 -6.66 7.18 7.46
CA GLU A 234 -5.20 7.30 7.62
C GLU A 234 -4.42 7.51 6.31
N VAL A 235 -3.32 8.26 6.43
CA VAL A 235 -2.20 8.27 5.49
C VAL A 235 -1.04 7.58 6.16
N THR A 236 -0.45 6.59 5.49
CA THR A 236 0.70 5.85 6.03
C THR A 236 1.96 6.16 5.25
N VAL A 237 3.09 6.32 5.93
CA VAL A 237 4.41 6.35 5.32
C VAL A 237 5.21 5.13 5.76
N LEU A 238 5.63 4.33 4.78
CA LEU A 238 6.44 3.15 5.00
C LEU A 238 7.88 3.43 4.57
N THR A 239 8.81 3.28 5.51
CA THR A 239 10.23 3.48 5.28
C THR A 239 10.90 2.13 5.04
N LEU A 240 11.47 1.95 3.85
CA LEU A 240 12.26 0.77 3.53
C LEU A 240 13.55 0.80 4.36
N ARG A 241 13.84 -0.32 5.02
CA ARG A 241 15.05 -0.51 5.80
C ARG A 241 15.85 -1.65 5.24
N CYS A 242 17.14 -1.40 4.99
CA CYS A 242 18.06 -2.49 4.77
C CYS A 242 18.13 -3.33 6.05
N ARG A 243 18.21 -4.65 5.92
CA ARG A 243 18.51 -5.49 7.08
C ARG A 243 19.98 -5.26 7.37
N ALA A 244 20.32 -4.72 8.54
CA ALA A 244 21.72 -4.73 8.97
C ALA A 244 22.22 -6.17 8.87
N LEU A 245 23.23 -6.41 8.03
CA LEU A 245 23.93 -7.69 8.02
C LEU A 245 24.32 -7.93 9.47
N ALA A 246 23.76 -8.98 10.09
CA ALA A 246 24.26 -9.44 11.36
C ALA A 246 25.74 -9.70 11.12
N VAL A 247 26.61 -8.87 11.73
CA VAL A 247 28.04 -9.09 11.73
C VAL A 247 28.23 -10.50 12.27
N ARG A 248 28.55 -11.44 11.39
CA ARG A 248 29.07 -12.73 11.83
C ARG A 248 30.39 -12.40 12.47
N SER A 249 30.42 -12.34 13.80
CA SER A 249 31.68 -12.44 14.53
C SER A 249 32.20 -13.85 14.29
N GLU A 250 33.02 -14.00 13.26
CA GLU A 250 34.02 -15.06 13.23
C GLU A 250 34.95 -14.87 14.43
N GLY A 251 35.29 -15.98 15.08
CA GLY A 251 36.49 -16.06 15.92
C GLY A 251 36.30 -15.89 17.42
N ALA A 252 35.99 -17.00 18.09
CA ALA A 252 36.70 -17.36 19.32
C ALA A 252 36.66 -18.88 19.48
N VAL A 253 37.57 -19.55 18.78
CA VAL A 253 38.10 -20.84 19.25
C VAL A 253 38.83 -20.53 20.55
N ILE A 254 38.33 -21.05 21.67
CA ILE A 254 39.12 -21.21 22.88
C ILE A 254 39.12 -22.69 23.20
N GLY A 255 40.15 -23.37 22.70
CA GLY A 255 40.65 -24.58 23.31
C GLY A 255 41.59 -24.22 24.48
N THR A 256 42.05 -25.27 25.16
CA THR A 256 42.81 -25.31 26.43
C THR A 256 41.89 -25.21 27.65
N GLY A 257 41.88 -26.15 28.61
CA GLY A 257 42.68 -27.35 28.80
C GLY A 257 42.54 -27.83 30.25
N ARG A 258 42.61 -29.16 30.39
CA ARG A 258 42.58 -30.00 31.60
C ARG A 258 41.22 -30.38 32.15
#